data_AF-A0A8E0V237-F1
#
_entry.id   AF-A0A8E0V237-F1
#
_cell.length_a   1.000
_cell.length_b   1.000
_cell.length_c   1.000
_cell.angle_alpha   90.00
_cell.angle_beta   90.00
_cell.angle_gamma   90.00
#
_symmetry.space_group_name_H-M   'P 1'
#
loop_
_entity.id
_entity.type
_entity.pdbx_description
1 polymer ?
#
loop_
_entity_poly.entity_id
_entity_poly.type
_entity_poly.pdbx_seq_one_letter_code
_entity_poly.pdbx_strand_id
1 'polypeptide(L)'
;MAIERSLAEQYRNLERAREERISRERAAEFAALDSPSREARFDPRLFLAKYFLGPNGAPDKEKQREPLILEDFDKSDFSKAVQAVPGLVARVTRRLTVVGWADTFARGLDAAFATCSAPGAPLDIPTTEANFDLDRFMAKYFLDGLNGKPDPKQTTEPIELCPFFEHLPRLITVVDSIPGLHLIRVKGAWNSEYTIVGWDIAKVMAIKKGHEDKREREMAEKEAKKRAERQKCWHKALQPHRDYMKSYRPPAGPLKLDDLVGSYSILCEAIDEHLGNYHDDLTLEIQKPASANGVVAAFNLGLIEGTMLLALSDDALHRLREEQPPELAYHEEEEEEEDDDEDESDSYGSNSKKRKASGSPGGQAIRRRLGETPKPNRVYLQWGGRMVDAEIEVDEGDEHTGYLDFDASKATARGEWVYPAMWGKERKLAFSIYKRGDQPRETPRNWNYWTQKWYDIECRDRWGRR
;
A
#
# COMPACT_ATOMS: atom_id res chain seq x y z
N MET A 1 -7.94 -54.45 36.43
CA MET A 1 -8.88 -53.85 37.41
C MET A 1 -8.22 -53.33 38.69
N ALA A 2 -7.58 -54.14 39.55
CA ALA A 2 -6.98 -53.61 40.80
C ALA A 2 -5.70 -52.76 40.55
N ILE A 3 -4.85 -53.17 39.61
CA ILE A 3 -3.60 -52.48 39.25
C ILE A 3 -3.89 -51.13 38.59
N GLU A 4 -4.90 -51.05 37.71
CA GLU A 4 -5.30 -49.82 37.01
C GLU A 4 -5.87 -48.76 37.96
N ARG A 5 -6.64 -49.17 38.99
CA ARG A 5 -7.13 -48.25 40.03
C ARG A 5 -6.00 -47.68 40.87
N SER A 6 -5.02 -48.52 41.23
CA SER A 6 -3.83 -48.09 41.98
C SER A 6 -2.97 -47.10 41.18
N LEU A 7 -2.81 -47.32 39.86
CA LEU A 7 -2.07 -46.40 38.99
C LEU A 7 -2.79 -45.05 38.88
N ALA A 8 -4.12 -45.06 38.67
CA ALA A 8 -4.91 -43.83 38.54
C ALA A 8 -4.94 -42.99 39.83
N GLU A 9 -4.85 -43.61 41.01
CA GLU A 9 -4.69 -42.88 42.28
C GLU A 9 -3.29 -42.29 42.44
N GLN A 10 -2.24 -43.01 42.04
CA GLN A 10 -0.87 -42.49 42.05
C GLN A 10 -0.71 -41.30 41.10
N TYR A 11 -1.27 -41.36 39.89
CA TYR A 11 -1.26 -40.23 38.96
C TYR A 11 -1.98 -39.00 39.53
N ARG A 12 -3.18 -39.16 40.11
CA ARG A 12 -3.91 -38.05 40.74
C ARG A 12 -3.17 -37.43 41.92
N ASN A 13 -2.47 -38.24 42.71
CA ASN A 13 -1.65 -37.74 43.82
C ASN A 13 -0.41 -36.99 43.33
N LEU A 14 0.24 -37.46 42.25
CA LEU A 14 1.36 -36.77 41.62
C LEU A 14 0.93 -35.45 40.97
N GLU A 15 -0.22 -35.42 40.32
CA GLU A 15 -0.82 -34.20 39.77
C GLU A 15 -1.10 -33.18 40.87
N ARG A 16 -1.74 -33.59 41.97
CA ARG A 16 -1.99 -32.72 43.12
C ARG A 16 -0.70 -32.17 43.72
N ALA A 17 0.30 -33.03 43.95
CA ALA A 17 1.59 -32.61 44.49
C ALA A 17 2.32 -31.62 43.56
N ARG A 18 2.20 -31.82 42.24
CA ARG A 18 2.75 -30.90 41.22
C ARG A 18 2.02 -29.56 41.24
N GLU A 19 0.69 -29.57 41.28
CA GLU A 19 -0.13 -28.36 41.36
C GLU A 19 0.16 -27.57 42.64
N GLU A 20 0.29 -28.25 43.78
CA GLU A 20 0.66 -27.63 45.05
C GLU A 20 2.06 -27.00 45.01
N ARG A 21 3.02 -27.63 44.32
CA ARG A 21 4.36 -27.06 44.14
C ARG A 21 4.31 -25.81 43.28
N ILE A 22 3.63 -25.87 42.13
CA ILE A 22 3.44 -24.72 41.23
C ILE A 22 2.72 -23.59 41.97
N SER A 23 1.69 -23.90 42.75
CA SER A 23 0.96 -22.91 43.54
C SER A 23 1.84 -22.26 44.60
N ARG A 24 2.74 -23.03 45.25
CA ARG A 24 3.69 -22.49 46.23
C ARG A 24 4.75 -21.60 45.58
N GLU A 25 5.31 -22.02 44.45
CA GLU A 25 6.27 -21.23 43.68
C GLU A 25 5.64 -19.91 43.21
N ARG A 26 4.43 -19.96 42.63
CA ARG A 26 3.71 -18.75 42.23
C ARG A 26 3.39 -17.81 43.39
N ALA A 27 3.01 -18.36 44.55
CA ALA A 27 2.76 -17.55 45.73
C ALA A 27 4.04 -16.86 46.25
N ALA A 28 5.18 -17.56 46.19
CA ALA A 28 6.48 -16.99 46.55
C ALA A 28 6.93 -15.91 45.57
N GLU A 29 6.78 -16.12 44.26
CA GLU A 29 7.04 -15.12 43.23
C GLU A 29 6.15 -13.88 43.42
N PHE A 30 4.86 -14.08 43.65
CA PHE A 30 3.92 -12.99 43.90
C PHE A 30 4.31 -12.18 45.15
N ALA A 31 4.70 -12.86 46.24
CA ALA A 31 5.10 -12.21 47.48
C ALA A 31 6.41 -11.40 47.36
N ALA A 32 7.24 -11.70 46.36
CA ALA A 32 8.50 -10.98 46.10
C ALA A 32 8.32 -9.69 45.29
N LEU A 33 7.10 -9.42 44.79
CA LEU A 33 6.81 -8.21 44.02
C LEU A 33 6.73 -6.99 44.94
N ASP A 34 7.20 -5.84 44.45
CA ASP A 34 7.41 -4.62 45.22
C ASP A 34 6.28 -3.58 45.07
N SER A 35 5.27 -3.85 44.24
CA SER A 35 4.18 -2.90 43.98
C SER A 35 2.85 -3.58 43.67
N PRO A 36 1.72 -2.98 44.09
CA PRO A 36 0.38 -3.42 43.72
C PRO A 36 0.18 -3.59 42.20
N SER A 37 0.76 -2.70 41.38
CA SER A 37 0.71 -2.76 39.92
C SER A 37 1.32 -4.06 39.36
N ARG A 38 2.51 -4.44 39.86
CA ARG A 38 3.17 -5.68 39.43
C ARG A 38 2.45 -6.91 39.94
N GLU A 39 1.93 -6.86 41.16
CA GLU A 39 1.12 -7.93 41.76
C GLU A 39 -0.15 -8.21 40.95
N ALA A 40 -0.91 -7.16 40.63
CA ALA A 40 -2.09 -7.28 39.77
C ALA A 40 -1.73 -7.84 38.38
N ARG A 41 -0.60 -7.38 37.81
CA ARG A 41 -0.09 -7.88 36.51
C ARG A 41 0.31 -9.35 36.58
N PHE A 42 0.89 -9.80 37.68
CA PHE A 42 1.29 -11.19 37.85
C PHE A 42 0.06 -12.10 37.93
N ASP A 43 -0.83 -11.86 38.90
CA ASP A 43 -2.05 -12.66 39.08
C ASP A 43 -3.17 -11.82 39.72
N PRO A 44 -4.22 -11.45 38.96
CA PRO A 44 -5.37 -10.69 39.47
C PRO A 44 -6.07 -11.35 40.67
N ARG A 45 -6.11 -12.68 40.75
CA ARG A 45 -6.81 -13.39 41.82
C ARG A 45 -6.01 -13.33 43.12
N LEU A 46 -4.69 -13.54 43.04
CA LEU A 46 -3.81 -13.38 44.21
C LEU A 46 -3.78 -11.92 44.69
N PHE A 47 -3.78 -10.97 43.75
CA PHE A 47 -3.93 -9.55 44.06
C PHE A 47 -5.23 -9.26 44.83
N LEU A 48 -6.39 -9.69 44.31
CA LEU A 48 -7.67 -9.49 45.00
C LEU A 48 -7.70 -10.20 46.36
N ALA A 49 -7.14 -11.41 46.46
CA ALA A 49 -7.02 -12.12 47.72
C ALA A 49 -6.15 -11.36 48.74
N LYS A 50 -5.06 -10.72 48.29
CA LYS A 50 -4.17 -9.94 49.14
C LYS A 50 -4.85 -8.67 49.67
N TYR A 51 -5.51 -7.89 48.81
CA TYR A 51 -6.01 -6.56 49.20
C TYR A 51 -7.50 -6.49 49.56
N PHE A 52 -8.35 -7.35 49.00
CA PHE A 52 -9.81 -7.16 49.05
C PHE A 52 -10.61 -8.34 49.60
N LEU A 53 -9.98 -9.52 49.79
CA LEU A 53 -10.67 -10.70 50.33
C LEU A 53 -10.09 -11.14 51.68
N GLY A 54 -10.95 -11.61 52.57
CA GLY A 54 -10.58 -12.26 53.82
C GLY A 54 -10.10 -13.72 53.62
N PRO A 55 -9.69 -14.40 54.70
CA PRO A 55 -9.14 -15.76 54.64
C PRO A 55 -10.08 -16.82 54.04
N ASN A 56 -11.40 -16.57 54.08
CA ASN A 56 -12.43 -17.43 53.52
C ASN A 56 -12.84 -17.04 52.07
N GLY A 57 -12.14 -16.07 51.46
CA GLY A 57 -12.48 -15.54 50.15
C GLY A 57 -13.67 -14.58 50.12
N ALA A 58 -14.23 -14.21 51.29
CA ALA A 58 -15.29 -13.21 51.35
C ALA A 58 -14.71 -11.79 51.18
N PRO A 59 -15.45 -10.83 50.61
CA PRO A 59 -15.03 -9.42 50.56
C PRO A 59 -14.71 -8.87 51.95
N ASP A 60 -13.56 -8.19 52.08
CA ASP A 60 -13.08 -7.62 53.33
C ASP A 60 -12.62 -6.17 53.14
N LYS A 61 -13.51 -5.24 53.52
CA LYS A 61 -13.27 -3.80 53.38
C LYS A 61 -12.16 -3.27 54.30
N GLU A 62 -11.85 -3.99 55.37
CA GLU A 62 -10.88 -3.55 56.37
C GLU A 62 -9.44 -3.71 55.87
N LYS A 63 -9.19 -4.65 54.96
CA LYS A 63 -7.86 -4.88 54.37
C LYS A 63 -7.38 -3.74 53.48
N GLN A 64 -8.29 -3.14 52.71
CA GLN A 64 -7.97 -2.03 51.81
C GLN A 64 -9.18 -1.11 51.70
N ARG A 65 -9.22 -0.06 52.55
CA ARG A 65 -10.35 0.88 52.60
C ARG A 65 -10.34 1.87 51.44
N GLU A 66 -9.16 2.37 51.08
CA GLU A 66 -8.98 3.32 49.99
C GLU A 66 -8.75 2.62 48.65
N PRO A 67 -9.18 3.19 47.52
CA PRO A 67 -8.88 2.62 46.21
C PRO A 67 -7.37 2.54 45.94
N LEU A 68 -6.96 1.51 45.19
CA LEU A 68 -5.61 1.35 44.68
C LEU A 68 -5.54 1.86 43.24
N ILE A 69 -4.46 2.58 42.93
CA ILE A 69 -4.13 3.07 41.59
C ILE A 69 -2.99 2.21 41.07
N LEU A 70 -3.21 1.58 39.91
CA LEU A 70 -2.29 0.66 39.27
C LEU A 70 -1.82 1.26 37.94
N GLU A 71 -0.52 1.20 37.70
CA GLU A 71 0.14 1.79 36.53
C GLU A 71 0.49 0.73 35.48
N ASP A 72 0.42 1.10 34.20
CA ASP A 72 0.77 0.30 33.02
C ASP A 72 0.08 -1.07 32.99
N PHE A 73 -1.18 -1.11 33.38
CA PHE A 73 -1.93 -2.34 33.54
C PHE A 73 -3.05 -2.45 32.50
N ASP A 74 -2.88 -3.37 31.54
CA ASP A 74 -3.90 -3.69 30.53
C ASP A 74 -4.16 -5.21 30.52
N LYS A 75 -5.16 -5.66 31.28
CA LYS A 75 -5.64 -7.05 31.25
C LYS A 75 -7.16 -7.08 31.31
N SER A 76 -7.78 -7.56 30.24
CA SER A 76 -9.23 -7.77 30.13
C SER A 76 -9.79 -8.71 31.22
N ASP A 77 -8.98 -9.65 31.71
CA ASP A 77 -9.38 -10.58 32.78
C ASP A 77 -9.45 -9.92 34.17
N PHE A 78 -8.82 -8.76 34.36
CA PHE A 78 -8.86 -8.05 35.64
C PHE A 78 -10.24 -7.51 35.96
N SER A 79 -10.90 -6.87 34.99
CA SER A 79 -12.27 -6.36 35.17
C SER A 79 -13.23 -7.49 35.55
N LYS A 80 -13.10 -8.66 34.93
CA LYS A 80 -13.90 -9.84 35.27
C LYS A 80 -13.62 -10.33 36.70
N ALA A 81 -12.35 -10.37 37.09
CA ALA A 81 -11.96 -10.77 38.44
C ALA A 81 -12.50 -9.80 39.50
N VAL A 82 -12.44 -8.50 39.24
CA VAL A 82 -12.99 -7.45 40.12
C VAL A 82 -14.51 -7.58 40.24
N GLN A 83 -15.22 -7.76 39.13
CA GLN A 83 -16.68 -7.92 39.11
C GLN A 83 -17.18 -9.14 39.88
N ALA A 84 -16.34 -10.16 40.07
CA ALA A 84 -16.68 -11.33 40.85
C ALA A 84 -16.68 -11.06 42.38
N VAL A 85 -16.17 -9.91 42.83
CA VAL A 85 -16.11 -9.51 44.25
C VAL A 85 -17.22 -8.51 44.54
N PRO A 86 -18.25 -8.87 45.33
CA PRO A 86 -19.36 -7.97 45.64
C PRO A 86 -18.91 -6.64 46.25
N GLY A 87 -19.40 -5.53 45.67
CA GLY A 87 -19.12 -4.17 46.13
C GLY A 87 -17.79 -3.57 45.63
N LEU A 88 -16.97 -4.33 44.90
CA LEU A 88 -15.74 -3.85 44.29
C LEU A 88 -16.00 -3.32 42.88
N VAL A 89 -15.33 -2.22 42.51
CA VAL A 89 -15.44 -1.58 41.20
C VAL A 89 -14.04 -1.32 40.68
N ALA A 90 -13.87 -1.39 39.36
CA ALA A 90 -12.64 -0.96 38.71
C ALA A 90 -12.94 -0.12 37.47
N ARG A 91 -12.02 0.81 37.19
CA ARG A 91 -11.91 1.52 35.93
C ARG A 91 -10.56 1.17 35.34
N VAL A 92 -10.59 0.45 34.23
CA VAL A 92 -9.39 0.00 33.52
C VAL A 92 -9.22 0.88 32.30
N THR A 93 -8.07 1.54 32.21
CA THR A 93 -7.63 2.26 31.02
C THR A 93 -6.25 1.75 30.65
N ARG A 94 -5.77 2.07 29.44
CA ARG A 94 -4.48 1.58 28.94
C ARG A 94 -3.29 1.88 29.87
N ARG A 95 -3.36 2.95 30.67
CA ARG A 95 -2.25 3.42 31.50
C ARG A 95 -2.52 3.37 32.99
N LEU A 96 -3.76 3.65 33.38
CA LEU A 96 -4.15 3.74 34.77
C LEU A 96 -5.36 2.85 35.01
N THR A 97 -5.24 2.00 36.02
CA THR A 97 -6.37 1.23 36.54
C THR A 97 -6.63 1.64 37.97
N VAL A 98 -7.87 1.98 38.28
CA VAL A 98 -8.31 2.21 39.66
C VAL A 98 -9.18 1.05 40.08
N VAL A 99 -8.94 0.49 41.26
CA VAL A 99 -9.76 -0.56 41.86
C VAL A 99 -10.05 -0.22 43.31
N GLY A 100 -11.31 -0.35 43.74
CA GLY A 100 -11.69 -0.04 45.12
C GLY A 100 -13.17 -0.29 45.37
N TRP A 101 -13.59 -0.08 46.62
CA TRP A 101 -14.98 -0.25 47.02
C TRP A 101 -15.85 0.86 46.45
N ALA A 102 -17.08 0.52 46.03
CA ALA A 102 -17.99 1.45 45.36
C ALA A 102 -18.24 2.77 46.13
N ASP A 103 -18.26 2.73 47.46
CA ASP A 103 -18.46 3.87 48.36
C ASP A 103 -17.24 4.79 48.50
N THR A 104 -16.03 4.29 48.21
CA THR A 104 -14.78 5.09 48.24
C THR A 104 -14.17 5.32 46.85
N PHE A 105 -14.72 4.68 45.82
CA PHE A 105 -14.16 4.64 44.47
C PHE A 105 -13.97 6.01 43.83
N ALA A 106 -14.89 6.95 44.08
CA ALA A 106 -14.80 8.32 43.56
C ALA A 106 -13.51 9.04 43.97
N ARG A 107 -13.07 8.87 45.23
CA ARG A 107 -11.79 9.46 45.71
C ARG A 107 -10.59 8.87 44.97
N GLY A 108 -10.64 7.57 44.65
CA GLY A 108 -9.62 6.90 43.86
C GLY A 108 -9.52 7.44 42.44
N LEU A 109 -10.67 7.71 41.81
CA LEU A 109 -10.71 8.34 40.49
C LEU A 109 -10.14 9.76 40.52
N ASP A 110 -10.46 10.56 41.54
CA ASP A 110 -9.89 11.91 41.69
C ASP A 110 -8.38 11.86 41.88
N ALA A 111 -7.89 10.95 42.72
CA ALA A 111 -6.45 10.76 42.95
C ALA A 111 -5.74 10.29 41.67
N ALA A 112 -6.30 9.32 40.93
CA ALA A 112 -5.71 8.83 39.68
C ALA A 112 -5.79 9.85 38.54
N PHE A 113 -6.85 10.65 38.48
CA PHE A 113 -6.92 11.74 37.52
C PHE A 113 -5.84 12.78 37.82
N ALA A 114 -5.58 13.10 39.08
CA ALA A 114 -4.50 14.00 39.47
C ALA A 114 -3.10 13.48 39.08
N THR A 115 -2.88 12.15 39.06
CA THR A 115 -1.59 11.59 38.62
C THR A 115 -1.35 11.70 37.13
N CYS A 116 -2.39 11.88 36.30
CA CYS A 116 -2.24 12.13 34.86
C CYS A 116 -1.44 13.42 34.56
N SER A 117 -1.50 14.40 35.47
CA SER A 117 -0.76 15.67 35.40
C SER A 117 0.58 15.63 36.17
N ALA A 118 1.03 14.48 36.68
CA ALA A 118 2.23 14.42 37.51
C ALA A 118 3.52 14.74 36.71
N PRO A 119 4.53 15.38 37.35
CA PRO A 119 5.83 15.62 36.71
C PRO A 119 6.46 14.30 36.23
N GLY A 120 6.86 14.26 34.95
CA GLY A 120 7.41 13.06 34.33
C GLY A 120 6.40 12.21 33.54
N ALA A 121 5.13 12.62 33.47
CA ALA A 121 4.16 12.00 32.57
C ALA A 121 4.68 12.07 31.10
N PRO A 122 4.87 10.93 30.41
CA PRO A 122 5.59 10.90 29.14
C PRO A 122 4.74 11.33 27.93
N LEU A 123 3.51 11.78 28.13
CA LEU A 123 2.55 12.11 27.08
C LEU A 123 1.89 13.46 27.30
N ASP A 124 1.22 13.92 26.25
CA ASP A 124 0.28 15.02 26.30
C ASP A 124 -0.76 14.82 27.43
N ILE A 125 -0.72 15.74 28.41
CA ILE A 125 -1.51 15.68 29.65
C ILE A 125 -3.01 15.75 29.34
N PRO A 126 -3.52 16.72 28.55
CA PRO A 126 -4.94 16.79 28.24
C PRO A 126 -5.48 15.52 27.57
N THR A 127 -4.74 14.93 26.63
CA THR A 127 -5.15 13.67 26.01
C THR A 127 -5.17 12.51 27.00
N THR A 128 -4.19 12.44 27.89
CA THR A 128 -4.12 11.39 28.92
C THR A 128 -5.30 11.51 29.89
N GLU A 129 -5.62 12.72 30.33
CA GLU A 129 -6.77 12.99 31.20
C GLU A 129 -8.11 12.69 30.53
N ALA A 130 -8.28 13.11 29.27
CA ALA A 130 -9.50 12.84 28.50
C ALA A 130 -9.70 11.33 28.25
N ASN A 131 -8.62 10.58 28.02
CA ASN A 131 -8.64 9.13 27.88
C ASN A 131 -8.94 8.42 29.21
N PHE A 132 -8.46 8.96 30.33
CA PHE A 132 -8.70 8.39 31.64
C PHE A 132 -10.15 8.60 32.09
N ASP A 133 -10.57 9.86 32.16
CA ASP A 133 -11.92 10.23 32.56
C ASP A 133 -12.41 11.52 31.90
N LEU A 134 -13.18 11.35 30.82
CA LEU A 134 -13.73 12.46 30.05
C LEU A 134 -14.54 13.45 30.92
N ASP A 135 -15.32 12.99 31.89
CA ASP A 135 -16.15 13.91 32.70
C ASP A 135 -15.28 14.80 33.59
N ARG A 136 -14.20 14.26 34.15
CA ARG A 136 -13.22 15.02 34.94
C ARG A 136 -12.37 15.94 34.06
N PHE A 137 -12.02 15.50 32.86
CA PHE A 137 -11.41 16.36 31.85
C PHE A 137 -12.31 17.56 31.51
N MET A 138 -13.60 17.33 31.24
CA MET A 138 -14.55 18.41 30.98
C MET A 138 -14.70 19.34 32.19
N ALA A 139 -14.78 18.77 33.41
CA ALA A 139 -14.83 19.54 34.65
C ALA A 139 -13.58 20.38 34.94
N LYS A 140 -12.39 19.92 34.50
CA LYS A 140 -11.13 20.61 34.73
C LYS A 140 -10.91 21.77 33.74
N TYR A 141 -11.37 21.61 32.51
CA TYR A 141 -11.03 22.55 31.44
C TYR A 141 -12.20 23.39 30.94
N PHE A 142 -13.45 22.95 31.10
CA PHE A 142 -14.59 23.60 30.45
C PHE A 142 -15.82 23.83 31.36
N LEU A 143 -15.83 23.33 32.60
CA LEU A 143 -16.98 23.46 33.49
C LEU A 143 -16.56 23.92 34.89
N ASP A 144 -17.48 24.52 35.65
CA ASP A 144 -17.25 24.90 37.05
C ASP A 144 -17.31 23.71 38.05
N GLY A 145 -16.81 22.55 37.63
CA GLY A 145 -16.78 21.30 38.40
C GLY A 145 -17.50 20.13 37.72
N LEU A 146 -17.62 19.01 38.43
CA LEU A 146 -18.32 17.81 37.92
C LEU A 146 -19.81 18.08 37.76
N ASN A 147 -20.33 17.90 36.54
CA ASN A 147 -21.69 18.29 36.14
C ASN A 147 -21.97 19.79 36.33
N GLY A 148 -20.91 20.59 36.29
CA GLY A 148 -20.96 22.03 36.40
C GLY A 148 -21.57 22.72 35.18
N LYS A 149 -21.74 24.03 35.30
CA LYS A 149 -22.10 24.91 34.20
C LYS A 149 -20.86 25.18 33.32
N PRO A 150 -21.06 25.50 32.03
CA PRO A 150 -20.00 25.98 31.14
C PRO A 150 -19.21 27.15 31.76
N ASP A 151 -17.88 27.05 31.84
CA ASP A 151 -17.00 28.13 32.31
C ASP A 151 -15.94 28.51 31.25
N PRO A 152 -16.24 29.48 30.37
CA PRO A 152 -15.30 29.98 29.37
C PRO A 152 -14.01 30.59 29.91
N LYS A 153 -13.96 30.92 31.21
CA LYS A 153 -12.77 31.56 31.82
C LYS A 153 -11.74 30.54 32.28
N GLN A 154 -12.13 29.28 32.45
CA GLN A 154 -11.25 28.21 32.95
C GLN A 154 -10.13 27.89 31.96
N THR A 155 -10.46 27.84 30.67
CA THR A 155 -9.51 27.53 29.58
C THR A 155 -9.70 28.51 28.43
N THR A 156 -8.84 29.53 28.35
CA THR A 156 -8.96 30.58 27.33
C THR A 156 -8.32 30.23 25.98
N GLU A 157 -7.42 29.24 25.97
CA GLU A 157 -6.76 28.71 24.77
C GLU A 157 -7.33 27.34 24.43
N PRO A 158 -7.58 27.02 23.15
CA PRO A 158 -8.08 25.70 22.80
C PRO A 158 -7.11 24.58 23.21
N ILE A 159 -7.68 23.43 23.54
CA ILE A 159 -6.94 22.21 23.88
C ILE A 159 -6.86 21.32 22.65
N GLU A 160 -5.66 20.88 22.32
CA GLU A 160 -5.40 19.88 21.30
C GLU A 160 -5.28 18.49 21.94
N LEU A 161 -6.11 17.56 21.51
CA LEU A 161 -6.01 16.15 21.85
C LEU A 161 -5.28 15.40 20.73
N CYS A 162 -4.29 14.61 21.14
CA CYS A 162 -3.44 13.85 20.25
C CYS A 162 -4.19 12.69 19.55
N PRO A 163 -3.61 12.12 18.48
CA PRO A 163 -4.25 11.08 17.67
C PRO A 163 -4.61 9.77 18.36
N PHE A 164 -4.06 9.53 19.55
CA PHE A 164 -4.38 8.36 20.37
C PHE A 164 -5.56 8.62 21.34
N PHE A 165 -6.34 9.67 21.12
CA PHE A 165 -7.58 9.90 21.86
C PHE A 165 -8.66 8.87 21.46
N GLU A 166 -9.24 8.18 22.45
CA GLU A 166 -10.08 6.99 22.23
C GLU A 166 -11.59 7.27 22.31
N HIS A 167 -12.00 8.38 22.96
CA HIS A 167 -13.43 8.63 23.31
C HIS A 167 -14.11 9.65 22.40
N LEU A 168 -13.72 9.73 21.13
CA LEU A 168 -14.20 10.76 20.20
C LEU A 168 -15.73 10.86 20.07
N PRO A 169 -16.50 9.76 19.87
CA PRO A 169 -17.96 9.87 19.74
C PRO A 169 -18.63 10.46 20.98
N ARG A 170 -18.10 10.13 22.17
CA ARG A 170 -18.61 10.65 23.44
C ARG A 170 -18.25 12.12 23.61
N LEU A 171 -17.02 12.50 23.30
CA LEU A 171 -16.60 13.91 23.36
C LEU A 171 -17.44 14.80 22.43
N ILE A 172 -17.72 14.36 21.19
CA ILE A 172 -18.62 15.07 20.28
C ILE A 172 -19.98 15.31 20.93
N THR A 173 -20.59 14.25 21.46
CA THR A 173 -21.90 14.33 22.13
C THR A 173 -21.88 15.34 23.29
N VAL A 174 -20.82 15.34 24.10
CA VAL A 174 -20.69 16.26 25.23
C VAL A 174 -20.49 17.69 24.75
N VAL A 175 -19.59 17.93 23.80
CA VAL A 175 -19.32 19.28 23.27
C VAL A 175 -20.56 19.87 22.60
N ASP A 176 -21.30 19.09 21.81
CA ASP A 176 -22.53 19.54 21.13
C ASP A 176 -23.63 19.98 22.12
N SER A 177 -23.59 19.47 23.35
CA SER A 177 -24.53 19.84 24.41
C SER A 177 -24.15 21.13 25.17
N ILE A 178 -22.96 21.69 24.94
CA ILE A 178 -22.40 22.84 25.66
C ILE A 178 -22.41 24.07 24.74
N PRO A 179 -23.29 25.06 24.96
CA PRO A 179 -23.35 26.25 24.12
C PRO A 179 -22.04 27.04 24.11
N GLY A 180 -21.54 27.35 22.91
CA GLY A 180 -20.32 28.13 22.71
C GLY A 180 -19.02 27.34 22.80
N LEU A 181 -19.06 26.04 23.10
CA LEU A 181 -17.90 25.17 22.99
C LEU A 181 -17.82 24.58 21.58
N HIS A 182 -16.63 24.59 21.00
CA HIS A 182 -16.40 24.12 19.64
C HIS A 182 -15.43 22.95 19.62
N LEU A 183 -15.69 21.98 18.75
CA LEU A 183 -14.80 20.86 18.47
C LEU A 183 -14.53 20.77 16.97
N ILE A 184 -13.27 20.61 16.60
CA ILE A 184 -12.86 20.38 15.21
C ILE A 184 -11.83 19.27 15.16
N ARG A 185 -11.91 18.44 14.11
CA ARG A 185 -10.88 17.46 13.77
C ARG A 185 -9.98 18.00 12.67
N VAL A 186 -8.69 17.75 12.78
CA VAL A 186 -7.71 18.15 11.76
C VAL A 186 -6.74 17.01 11.49
N LYS A 187 -6.40 16.83 10.21
CA LYS A 187 -5.34 15.91 9.79
C LYS A 187 -4.01 16.67 9.85
N GLY A 188 -3.16 16.27 10.78
CA GLY A 188 -1.78 16.71 10.85
C GLY A 188 -0.87 15.96 9.90
N ALA A 189 0.44 16.05 10.16
CA ALA A 189 1.47 15.29 9.48
C ALA A 189 1.20 13.77 9.56
N TRP A 190 1.65 13.03 8.55
CA TRP A 190 1.57 11.55 8.52
C TRP A 190 0.15 10.97 8.64
N ASN A 191 -0.89 11.72 8.22
CA ASN A 191 -2.31 11.36 8.39
C ASN A 191 -2.76 11.18 9.86
N SER A 192 -2.01 11.74 10.80
CA SER A 192 -2.41 11.78 12.21
C SER A 192 -3.64 12.69 12.39
N GLU A 193 -4.65 12.26 13.14
CA GLU A 193 -5.86 13.05 13.35
C GLU A 193 -5.90 13.64 14.76
N TYR A 194 -5.86 14.97 14.84
CA TYR A 194 -5.96 15.71 16.10
C TYR A 194 -7.39 16.18 16.32
N THR A 195 -7.80 16.28 17.59
CA THR A 195 -9.10 16.85 17.99
C THR A 195 -8.86 18.12 18.79
N ILE A 196 -9.39 19.25 18.33
CA ILE A 196 -9.20 20.56 18.95
C ILE A 196 -10.53 20.95 19.62
N VAL A 197 -10.49 21.34 20.89
CA VAL A 197 -11.67 21.77 21.67
C VAL A 197 -11.42 23.15 22.28
N GLY A 198 -12.35 24.08 22.13
CA GLY A 198 -12.21 25.42 22.72
C GLY A 198 -13.43 26.33 22.56
N TRP A 199 -13.47 27.41 23.33
CA TRP A 199 -14.59 28.38 23.33
C TRP A 199 -14.57 29.36 22.16
N ASP A 200 -13.37 29.70 21.67
CA ASP A 200 -13.19 30.68 20.60
C ASP A 200 -12.99 29.94 19.27
N ILE A 201 -14.02 29.95 18.42
CA ILE A 201 -13.97 29.32 17.11
C ILE A 201 -12.84 29.87 16.23
N ALA A 202 -12.48 31.16 16.35
CA ALA A 202 -11.41 31.75 15.56
C ALA A 202 -10.05 31.16 15.98
N LYS A 203 -9.82 30.96 17.28
CA LYS A 203 -8.60 30.30 17.79
C LYS A 203 -8.55 28.82 17.40
N VAL A 204 -9.68 28.10 17.52
CA VAL A 204 -9.78 26.69 17.10
C VAL A 204 -9.44 26.55 15.61
N MET A 205 -9.98 27.45 14.77
CA MET A 205 -9.69 27.47 13.33
C MET A 205 -8.25 27.87 13.01
N ALA A 206 -7.62 28.73 13.81
CA ALA A 206 -6.22 29.09 13.64
C ALA A 206 -5.28 27.89 13.87
N ILE A 207 -5.53 27.09 14.92
CA ILE A 207 -4.79 25.85 15.18
C ILE A 207 -4.99 24.84 14.05
N LYS A 208 -6.25 24.64 13.61
CA LYS A 208 -6.56 23.80 12.45
C LYS A 208 -5.73 24.20 11.23
N LYS A 209 -5.73 25.50 10.89
CA LYS A 209 -4.96 26.03 9.77
C LYS A 209 -3.46 25.76 9.93
N GLY A 210 -2.91 25.90 11.14
CA GLY A 210 -1.51 25.60 11.43
C GLY A 210 -1.12 24.15 11.10
N HIS A 211 -1.99 23.18 11.40
CA HIS A 211 -1.78 21.77 11.01
C HIS A 211 -1.88 21.56 9.50
N GLU A 212 -2.84 22.19 8.83
CA GLU A 212 -3.00 22.12 7.38
C GLU A 212 -1.77 22.71 6.66
N ASP A 213 -1.33 23.91 7.05
CA ASP A 213 -0.14 24.59 6.51
C ASP A 213 1.14 23.76 6.74
N LYS A 214 1.29 23.14 7.92
CA LYS A 214 2.42 22.26 8.23
C LYS A 214 2.42 21.03 7.33
N ARG A 215 1.26 20.39 7.16
CA ARG A 215 1.10 19.22 6.30
C ARG A 215 1.42 19.55 4.84
N GLU A 216 0.94 20.68 4.33
CA GLU A 216 1.25 21.15 2.97
C GLU A 216 2.75 21.38 2.79
N ARG A 217 3.41 22.02 3.76
CA ARG A 217 4.85 22.24 3.73
C ARG A 217 5.64 20.92 3.69
N GLU A 218 5.30 19.96 4.55
CA GLU A 218 5.98 18.66 4.59
C GLU A 218 5.75 17.84 3.31
N MET A 219 4.54 17.88 2.74
CA MET A 219 4.27 17.24 1.45
C MET A 219 5.07 17.90 0.32
N ALA A 220 5.09 19.24 0.26
CA ALA A 220 5.87 19.96 -0.72
C ALA A 220 7.38 19.69 -0.58
N GLU A 221 7.90 19.61 0.64
CA GLU A 221 9.29 19.25 0.91
C GLU A 221 9.60 17.82 0.46
N LYS A 222 8.71 16.86 0.76
CA LYS A 222 8.85 15.47 0.32
C LYS A 222 8.82 15.35 -1.20
N GLU A 223 7.92 16.06 -1.87
CA GLU A 223 7.84 16.11 -3.34
C GLU A 223 9.07 16.78 -3.95
N ALA A 224 9.53 17.90 -3.38
CA ALA A 224 10.75 18.57 -3.81
C ALA A 224 11.98 17.67 -3.65
N LYS A 225 12.08 16.94 -2.53
CA LYS A 225 13.16 15.96 -2.30
C LYS A 225 13.11 14.84 -3.33
N LYS A 226 11.93 14.24 -3.57
CA LYS A 226 11.73 13.23 -4.61
C LYS A 226 12.13 13.76 -5.99
N ARG A 227 11.70 14.97 -6.34
CA ARG A 227 12.04 15.61 -7.63
C ARG A 227 13.54 15.86 -7.76
N ALA A 228 14.21 16.29 -6.69
CA ALA A 228 15.65 16.50 -6.68
C ALA A 228 16.43 15.19 -6.80
N GLU A 229 15.98 14.12 -6.14
CA GLU A 229 16.54 12.77 -6.29
C GLU A 229 16.36 12.26 -7.74
N ARG A 230 15.15 12.37 -8.30
CA ARG A 230 14.88 12.05 -9.72
C ARG A 230 15.81 12.79 -10.66
N GLN A 231 15.97 14.11 -10.46
CA GLN A 231 16.84 14.92 -11.30
C GLN A 231 18.31 14.48 -11.22
N LYS A 232 18.79 14.05 -10.05
CA LYS A 232 20.14 13.48 -9.89
C LYS A 232 20.26 12.15 -10.62
N CYS A 233 19.27 11.26 -10.52
CA CYS A 233 19.24 9.99 -11.24
C CYS A 233 19.26 10.20 -12.75
N TRP A 234 18.38 11.06 -13.28
CA TRP A 234 18.37 11.41 -14.70
C TRP A 234 19.70 12.00 -15.16
N HIS A 235 20.31 12.86 -14.35
CA HIS A 235 21.62 13.42 -14.67
C HIS A 235 22.69 12.34 -14.83
N LYS A 236 22.64 11.28 -14.00
CA LYS A 236 23.55 10.12 -14.09
C LYS A 236 23.21 9.22 -15.29
N ALA A 237 21.94 8.89 -15.48
CA ALA A 237 21.47 8.04 -16.59
C ALA A 237 21.75 8.63 -17.98
N LEU A 238 21.79 9.96 -18.09
CA LEU A 238 22.14 10.67 -19.33
C LEU A 238 23.65 10.87 -19.53
N GLN A 239 24.50 10.41 -18.61
CA GLN A 239 25.95 10.55 -18.77
C GLN A 239 26.49 9.88 -20.04
N PRO A 240 26.09 8.64 -20.40
CA PRO A 240 26.51 8.01 -21.65
C PRO A 240 26.12 8.79 -22.91
N HIS A 241 24.91 9.38 -22.93
CA HIS A 241 24.48 10.26 -24.03
C HIS A 241 25.37 11.50 -24.13
N ARG A 242 25.69 12.16 -23.02
CA ARG A 242 26.58 13.33 -23.02
C ARG A 242 27.97 13.00 -23.52
N ASP A 243 28.49 11.84 -23.16
CA ASP A 243 29.80 11.39 -23.63
C ASP A 243 29.79 11.06 -25.12
N TYR A 244 28.72 10.42 -25.62
CA TYR A 244 28.49 10.19 -27.05
C TYR A 244 28.40 11.50 -27.84
N MET A 245 27.67 12.50 -27.32
CA MET A 245 27.49 13.79 -27.99
C MET A 245 28.79 14.59 -28.17
N LYS A 246 29.88 14.29 -27.46
CA LYS A 246 31.18 14.96 -27.63
C LYS A 246 31.84 14.65 -28.98
N SER A 247 31.58 13.49 -29.55
CA SER A 247 32.14 13.05 -30.84
C SER A 247 31.10 12.89 -31.94
N TYR A 248 29.81 12.96 -31.59
CA TYR A 248 28.70 12.78 -32.52
C TYR A 248 28.65 13.87 -33.60
N ARG A 249 28.36 13.45 -34.84
CA ARG A 249 28.14 14.33 -35.99
C ARG A 249 26.75 14.06 -36.57
N PRO A 250 25.82 15.04 -36.50
CA PRO A 250 24.48 14.86 -37.01
C PRO A 250 24.46 14.53 -38.52
N PRO A 251 23.70 13.52 -38.96
CA PRO A 251 23.49 13.24 -40.37
C PRO A 251 22.77 14.39 -41.08
N ALA A 252 23.29 14.82 -42.22
CA ALA A 252 22.68 15.89 -43.01
C ALA A 252 21.39 15.43 -43.71
N GLY A 253 20.48 16.37 -43.94
CA GLY A 253 19.24 16.15 -44.70
C GLY A 253 18.09 15.56 -43.86
N PRO A 254 16.98 15.15 -44.53
CA PRO A 254 15.80 14.63 -43.84
C PRO A 254 16.10 13.37 -43.04
N LEU A 255 15.23 13.06 -42.07
CA LEU A 255 15.33 11.84 -41.26
C LEU A 255 15.16 10.59 -42.13
N LYS A 256 16.05 9.62 -41.98
CA LYS A 256 16.03 8.31 -42.66
C LYS A 256 16.01 7.17 -41.64
N LEU A 257 15.62 5.97 -42.08
CA LEU A 257 15.63 4.78 -41.21
C LEU A 257 17.03 4.48 -40.66
N ASP A 258 18.08 4.67 -41.48
CA ASP A 258 19.47 4.49 -41.04
C ASP A 258 19.89 5.46 -39.93
N ASP A 259 19.26 6.64 -39.85
CA ASP A 259 19.56 7.62 -38.79
C ASP A 259 19.07 7.13 -37.41
N LEU A 260 18.06 6.24 -37.39
CA LEU A 260 17.45 5.72 -36.17
C LEU A 260 18.33 4.70 -35.47
N VAL A 261 19.21 4.00 -36.19
CA VAL A 261 20.00 2.87 -35.69
C VAL A 261 20.85 3.28 -34.49
N GLY A 262 20.83 2.45 -33.44
CA GLY A 262 21.72 2.60 -32.30
C GLY A 262 21.09 2.22 -30.96
N SER A 263 21.82 2.56 -29.91
CA SER A 263 21.43 2.34 -28.52
C SER A 263 21.00 3.65 -27.88
N TYR A 264 19.90 3.65 -27.15
CA TYR A 264 19.31 4.83 -26.53
C TYR A 264 18.99 4.59 -25.05
N SER A 265 19.16 5.62 -24.23
CA SER A 265 18.56 5.68 -22.89
C SER A 265 17.15 6.26 -22.99
N ILE A 266 16.19 5.69 -22.27
CA ILE A 266 14.81 6.19 -22.19
C ILE A 266 14.63 6.94 -20.86
N LEU A 267 13.93 8.08 -20.89
CA LEU A 267 13.39 8.74 -19.70
C LEU A 267 11.87 8.82 -19.82
N CYS A 268 11.16 8.31 -18.81
CA CYS A 268 9.70 8.36 -18.73
C CYS A 268 9.24 8.63 -17.29
N GLU A 269 8.75 9.85 -17.04
CA GLU A 269 8.38 10.29 -15.69
C GLU A 269 7.25 9.42 -15.08
N ALA A 270 6.30 8.97 -15.90
CA ALA A 270 5.20 8.13 -15.42
C ALA A 270 5.68 6.74 -14.94
N ILE A 271 6.71 6.19 -15.58
CA ILE A 271 7.29 4.90 -15.20
C ILE A 271 8.19 5.07 -13.98
N ASP A 272 9.03 6.12 -13.96
CA ASP A 272 9.88 6.45 -12.81
C ASP A 272 9.06 6.68 -11.52
N GLU A 273 7.89 7.33 -11.65
CA GLU A 273 6.96 7.53 -10.54
C GLU A 273 6.38 6.23 -10.02
N HIS A 274 6.12 5.27 -10.91
CA HIS A 274 5.56 3.98 -10.56
C HIS A 274 6.59 3.05 -9.91
N LEU A 275 7.83 3.03 -10.42
CA LEU A 275 8.92 2.16 -9.96
C LEU A 275 9.67 2.68 -8.72
N GLY A 276 9.32 3.87 -8.21
CA GLY A 276 9.84 4.36 -6.92
C GLY A 276 11.35 4.64 -6.90
N ASN A 277 11.91 5.14 -8.01
CA ASN A 277 13.35 5.39 -8.21
C ASN A 277 14.25 4.13 -8.21
N TYR A 278 13.70 2.92 -8.34
CA TYR A 278 14.50 1.75 -8.74
C TYR A 278 14.81 1.89 -10.22
N HIS A 279 16.09 2.07 -10.56
CA HIS A 279 16.50 2.27 -11.94
C HIS A 279 17.40 1.11 -12.36
N ASP A 280 16.80 0.18 -13.10
CA ASP A 280 17.50 -0.43 -14.22
C ASP A 280 17.72 0.63 -15.30
N ASP A 281 18.74 0.46 -16.14
CA ASP A 281 18.93 1.30 -17.31
C ASP A 281 17.73 1.08 -18.24
N LEU A 282 16.84 2.09 -18.40
CA LEU A 282 15.76 2.02 -19.38
C LEU A 282 16.35 2.22 -20.78
N THR A 283 16.09 1.29 -21.70
CA THR A 283 16.79 1.21 -22.98
C THR A 283 15.87 1.01 -24.17
N LEU A 284 16.31 1.57 -25.31
CA LEU A 284 15.78 1.28 -26.64
C LEU A 284 16.95 0.95 -27.56
N GLU A 285 16.92 -0.21 -28.19
CA GLU A 285 18.01 -0.76 -29.01
C GLU A 285 17.50 -0.98 -30.44
N ILE A 286 17.70 0.04 -31.29
CA ILE A 286 17.15 0.09 -32.65
C ILE A 286 18.10 -0.60 -33.63
N GLN A 287 17.59 -1.65 -34.30
CA GLN A 287 18.36 -2.44 -35.25
C GLN A 287 18.54 -1.73 -36.60
N LYS A 288 19.51 -2.23 -37.37
CA LYS A 288 19.67 -1.82 -38.77
C LYS A 288 18.41 -2.16 -39.58
N PRO A 289 18.02 -1.34 -40.58
CA PRO A 289 16.87 -1.63 -41.42
C PRO A 289 17.04 -2.95 -42.18
N ALA A 290 16.14 -3.90 -41.92
CA ALA A 290 15.98 -5.13 -42.71
C ALA A 290 14.82 -5.02 -43.71
N SER A 291 13.96 -4.01 -43.57
CA SER A 291 12.83 -3.71 -44.44
C SER A 291 12.89 -2.25 -44.91
N ALA A 292 12.34 -1.97 -46.09
CA ALA A 292 12.15 -0.62 -46.59
C ALA A 292 11.03 0.14 -45.86
N ASN A 293 10.15 -0.57 -45.15
CA ASN A 293 9.00 0.00 -44.45
C ASN A 293 9.34 0.49 -43.04
N GLY A 294 10.42 -0.01 -42.42
CA GLY A 294 10.86 0.49 -41.12
C GLY A 294 11.93 -0.36 -40.45
N VAL A 295 12.06 -0.19 -39.13
CA VAL A 295 13.06 -0.85 -38.29
C VAL A 295 12.40 -1.51 -37.08
N VAL A 296 13.08 -2.50 -36.52
CA VAL A 296 12.66 -3.22 -35.30
C VAL A 296 13.63 -2.86 -34.19
N ALA A 297 13.11 -2.72 -32.97
CA ALA A 297 13.90 -2.38 -31.79
C ALA A 297 13.55 -3.27 -30.60
N ALA A 298 14.53 -3.57 -29.75
CA ALA A 298 14.27 -4.09 -28.41
C ALA A 298 14.09 -2.91 -27.46
N PHE A 299 13.13 -2.99 -26.54
CA PHE A 299 12.97 -1.98 -25.49
C PHE A 299 12.88 -2.63 -24.12
N ASN A 300 13.41 -1.94 -23.12
CA ASN A 300 13.27 -2.29 -21.71
C ASN A 300 12.95 -1.01 -20.92
N LEU A 301 11.77 -0.97 -20.32
CA LEU A 301 11.29 0.14 -19.49
C LEU A 301 11.29 -0.23 -18.00
N GLY A 302 12.00 -1.29 -17.61
CA GLY A 302 12.10 -1.84 -16.25
C GLY A 302 10.82 -2.55 -15.82
N LEU A 303 9.66 -1.94 -16.08
CA LEU A 303 8.36 -2.53 -15.82
C LEU A 303 7.91 -3.46 -16.95
N ILE A 304 8.26 -3.10 -18.18
CA ILE A 304 7.82 -3.78 -19.39
C ILE A 304 8.96 -3.83 -20.39
N GLU A 305 9.16 -5.01 -20.96
CA GLU A 305 10.18 -5.30 -21.95
C GLU A 305 9.52 -5.87 -23.20
N GLY A 306 10.14 -5.67 -24.37
CA GLY A 306 9.62 -6.28 -25.59
C GLY A 306 10.22 -5.77 -26.88
N THR A 307 9.42 -5.87 -27.94
CA THR A 307 9.77 -5.46 -29.30
C THR A 307 8.97 -4.25 -29.71
N MET A 308 9.61 -3.30 -30.37
CA MET A 308 8.98 -2.10 -30.92
C MET A 308 9.23 -2.04 -32.44
N LEU A 309 8.16 -1.87 -33.21
CA LEU A 309 8.20 -1.58 -34.63
C LEU A 309 8.22 -0.06 -34.82
N LEU A 310 9.08 0.44 -35.71
CA LEU A 310 9.30 1.87 -35.93
C LEU A 310 9.29 2.18 -37.43
N ALA A 311 8.49 3.16 -37.84
CA ALA A 311 8.39 3.55 -39.25
C ALA A 311 8.19 5.06 -39.45
N LEU A 312 8.55 5.58 -40.63
CA LEU A 312 8.42 7.02 -40.95
C LEU A 312 6.99 7.43 -41.35
N SER A 313 6.04 6.48 -41.42
CA SER A 313 4.62 6.74 -41.68
C SER A 313 3.76 5.59 -41.16
N ASP A 314 2.49 5.85 -40.83
CA ASP A 314 1.53 4.82 -40.42
C ASP A 314 1.36 3.69 -41.47
N ASP A 315 1.26 4.05 -42.76
CA ASP A 315 1.13 3.06 -43.84
C ASP A 315 2.34 2.11 -43.89
N ALA A 316 3.54 2.63 -43.65
CA ALA A 316 4.76 1.83 -43.61
C ALA A 316 4.85 1.01 -42.32
N LEU A 317 4.36 1.52 -41.17
CA LEU A 317 4.29 0.77 -39.92
C LEU A 317 3.40 -0.47 -40.06
N HIS A 318 2.23 -0.30 -40.69
CA HIS A 318 1.32 -1.41 -40.96
C HIS A 318 1.95 -2.48 -41.86
N ARG A 319 2.62 -2.08 -42.95
CA ARG A 319 3.32 -3.02 -43.83
C ARG A 319 4.48 -3.73 -43.14
N LEU A 320 5.25 -3.00 -42.32
CA LEU A 320 6.35 -3.58 -41.56
C LEU A 320 5.85 -4.70 -40.63
N ARG A 321 4.67 -4.52 -40.04
CA ARG A 321 4.03 -5.53 -39.20
C ARG A 321 3.65 -6.79 -40.00
N GLU A 322 3.03 -6.62 -41.17
CA GLU A 322 2.67 -7.73 -42.06
C GLU A 322 3.90 -8.52 -42.56
N GLU A 323 5.05 -7.85 -42.69
CA GLU A 323 6.31 -8.44 -43.15
C GLU A 323 7.05 -9.26 -42.08
N GLN A 324 6.63 -9.20 -40.80
CA GLN A 324 7.36 -9.87 -39.74
C GLN A 324 7.31 -11.40 -39.94
N PRO A 325 8.47 -12.09 -39.91
CA PRO A 325 8.53 -13.50 -40.21
C PRO A 325 7.75 -14.30 -39.16
N PRO A 326 7.01 -15.35 -39.55
CA PRO A 326 6.38 -16.22 -38.57
C PRO A 326 7.45 -16.76 -37.63
N GLU A 327 7.15 -16.78 -36.33
CA GLU A 327 8.07 -17.38 -35.38
C GLU A 327 8.14 -18.88 -35.66
N LEU A 328 9.36 -19.40 -35.86
CA LEU A 328 9.59 -20.81 -36.16
C LEU A 328 9.07 -21.64 -34.98
N ALA A 329 7.96 -22.35 -35.21
CA ALA A 329 7.38 -23.27 -34.26
C ALA A 329 8.31 -24.47 -34.07
N TYR A 330 9.20 -24.40 -33.08
CA TYR A 330 9.88 -25.58 -32.54
C TYR A 330 9.00 -26.25 -31.48
N HIS A 331 7.75 -26.59 -31.79
CA HIS A 331 6.88 -27.42 -30.92
C HIS A 331 5.72 -28.02 -31.75
N GLU A 332 6.05 -28.71 -32.83
CA GLU A 332 5.19 -29.76 -33.39
C GLU A 332 6.06 -31.02 -33.54
N GLU A 333 6.36 -31.67 -32.42
CA GLU A 333 6.78 -33.08 -32.41
C GLU A 333 5.70 -33.86 -31.65
N GLU A 334 4.94 -34.63 -32.44
CA GLU A 334 4.46 -35.99 -32.18
C GLU A 334 3.64 -36.24 -30.90
N GLU A 335 2.31 -36.16 -31.06
CA GLU A 335 1.40 -37.18 -30.49
C GLU A 335 0.46 -37.66 -31.61
N GLU A 336 1.04 -38.39 -32.58
CA GLU A 336 0.31 -39.48 -33.24
C GLU A 336 0.64 -40.75 -32.42
N GLU A 337 -0.22 -41.14 -31.49
CA GLU A 337 -0.43 -42.57 -31.24
C GLU A 337 -1.93 -42.85 -31.08
N GLU A 338 -2.35 -43.73 -31.98
CA GLU A 338 -3.58 -44.47 -32.10
C GLU A 338 -4.17 -44.91 -30.75
N ASP A 339 -5.47 -44.70 -30.56
CA ASP A 339 -6.26 -45.75 -29.91
C ASP A 339 -7.61 -45.87 -30.63
N ASP A 340 -7.67 -46.99 -31.34
CA ASP A 340 -8.78 -47.65 -32.00
C ASP A 340 -9.76 -48.11 -30.92
N ASP A 341 -11.01 -47.67 -30.95
CA ASP A 341 -12.11 -48.50 -30.44
C ASP A 341 -13.45 -48.08 -31.07
N GLU A 342 -14.03 -49.09 -31.69
CA GLU A 342 -15.28 -49.14 -32.43
C GLU A 342 -16.49 -48.71 -31.58
N ASP A 343 -17.43 -47.98 -32.18
CA ASP A 343 -18.84 -48.37 -32.02
C ASP A 343 -19.73 -47.84 -33.15
N GLU A 344 -20.28 -48.79 -33.89
CA GLU A 344 -21.35 -48.65 -34.88
C GLU A 344 -22.61 -48.03 -34.25
N SER A 345 -23.18 -47.02 -34.90
CA SER A 345 -24.61 -47.11 -35.25
C SER A 345 -24.98 -46.17 -36.40
N ASP A 346 -25.62 -46.79 -37.38
CA ASP A 346 -26.21 -46.22 -38.57
C ASP A 346 -27.20 -45.07 -38.28
N SER A 347 -27.32 -44.11 -39.21
CA SER A 347 -28.41 -44.11 -40.21
C SER A 347 -28.86 -42.72 -40.69
N TYR A 348 -29.01 -42.61 -42.02
CA TYR A 348 -29.63 -41.56 -42.86
C TYR A 348 -29.02 -40.14 -42.78
N GLY A 349 -28.32 -39.62 -43.79
CA GLY A 349 -28.67 -39.62 -45.21
C GLY A 349 -29.35 -38.29 -45.58
N SER A 350 -28.58 -37.29 -46.03
CA SER A 350 -29.07 -36.34 -47.04
C SER A 350 -27.93 -35.55 -47.70
N ASN A 351 -27.85 -35.72 -49.02
CA ASN A 351 -27.21 -34.81 -49.96
C ASN A 351 -27.58 -33.35 -49.66
N SER A 352 -26.63 -32.42 -49.73
CA SER A 352 -26.60 -31.41 -50.80
C SER A 352 -25.64 -30.23 -50.54
N LYS A 353 -25.00 -29.82 -51.63
CA LYS A 353 -24.59 -28.45 -51.99
C LYS A 353 -23.33 -27.86 -51.33
N LYS A 354 -22.24 -27.99 -52.11
CA LYS A 354 -21.42 -26.88 -52.59
C LYS A 354 -22.04 -25.50 -52.30
N ARG A 355 -21.39 -24.74 -51.42
CA ARG A 355 -21.35 -23.27 -51.51
C ARG A 355 -19.91 -22.80 -51.43
N LYS A 356 -19.42 -22.41 -52.59
CA LYS A 356 -18.29 -21.50 -52.79
C LYS A 356 -18.74 -20.16 -52.20
N ALA A 357 -18.15 -19.73 -51.10
CA ALA A 357 -18.24 -18.35 -50.65
C ALA A 357 -16.86 -17.73 -50.86
N SER A 358 -16.78 -16.91 -51.90
CA SER A 358 -15.68 -15.96 -52.11
C SER A 358 -15.70 -14.95 -50.96
N GLY A 359 -14.87 -15.17 -49.95
CA GLY A 359 -14.51 -14.14 -48.98
C GLY A 359 -13.63 -13.11 -49.66
N SER A 360 -14.18 -11.92 -49.92
CA SER A 360 -13.41 -10.75 -50.34
C SER A 360 -12.32 -10.42 -49.31
N PRO A 361 -11.11 -10.03 -49.73
CA PRO A 361 -10.10 -9.48 -48.84
C PRO A 361 -10.52 -8.06 -48.46
N GLY A 362 -11.28 -7.94 -47.38
CA GLY A 362 -11.78 -6.68 -46.85
C GLY A 362 -11.03 -6.29 -45.58
N GLY A 363 -9.73 -6.05 -45.66
CA GLY A 363 -9.01 -5.33 -44.62
C GLY A 363 -9.59 -3.91 -44.51
N GLN A 364 -9.98 -3.50 -43.31
CA GLN A 364 -10.46 -2.14 -43.07
C GLN A 364 -9.36 -1.15 -43.43
N ALA A 365 -9.61 -0.33 -44.46
CA ALA A 365 -8.73 0.78 -44.80
C ALA A 365 -8.69 1.77 -43.62
N ILE A 366 -7.50 1.90 -43.00
CA ILE A 366 -7.23 2.87 -41.96
C ILE A 366 -7.58 4.27 -42.50
N ARG A 367 -8.53 4.92 -41.84
CA ARG A 367 -8.97 6.28 -42.16
C ARG A 367 -7.78 7.23 -42.02
N ARG A 368 -7.25 7.72 -43.14
CA ARG A 368 -6.38 8.91 -43.17
C ARG A 368 -7.05 10.02 -42.37
N ARG A 369 -6.40 10.50 -41.30
CA ARG A 369 -6.70 11.80 -40.71
C ARG A 369 -6.27 12.87 -41.71
N LEU A 370 -7.18 13.18 -42.63
CA LEU A 370 -7.00 14.18 -43.68
C LEU A 370 -6.88 15.56 -43.00
N GLY A 371 -5.66 16.05 -42.75
CA GLY A 371 -5.46 17.41 -42.23
C GLY A 371 -4.13 17.70 -41.51
N GLU A 372 -3.36 16.70 -41.09
CA GLU A 372 -2.06 16.96 -40.45
C GLU A 372 -0.96 17.13 -41.51
N THR A 373 -0.27 18.26 -41.47
CA THR A 373 0.95 18.47 -42.25
C THR A 373 1.98 17.42 -41.82
N PRO A 374 2.66 16.73 -42.75
CA PRO A 374 3.65 15.72 -42.41
C PRO A 374 4.74 16.33 -41.53
N LYS A 375 4.89 15.83 -40.30
CA LYS A 375 6.02 16.22 -39.44
C LYS A 375 7.26 15.48 -39.95
N PRO A 376 8.28 16.18 -40.50
CA PRO A 376 9.37 15.55 -41.24
C PRO A 376 10.29 14.67 -40.38
N ASN A 377 10.23 14.79 -39.05
CA ASN A 377 11.05 14.04 -38.10
C ASN A 377 10.24 13.10 -37.19
N ARG A 378 8.98 12.81 -37.55
CA ARG A 378 8.14 11.89 -36.78
C ARG A 378 8.39 10.46 -37.21
N VAL A 379 8.58 9.60 -36.21
CA VAL A 379 8.62 8.14 -36.33
C VAL A 379 7.40 7.60 -35.59
N TYR A 380 6.58 6.81 -36.25
CA TYR A 380 5.45 6.12 -35.64
C TYR A 380 5.92 4.81 -35.05
N LEU A 381 5.34 4.40 -33.93
CA LEU A 381 5.70 3.17 -33.24
C LEU A 381 4.48 2.32 -32.93
N GLN A 382 4.69 1.00 -32.95
CA GLN A 382 3.83 0.01 -32.32
C GLN A 382 4.69 -0.91 -31.46
N TRP A 383 4.18 -1.36 -30.33
CA TRP A 383 4.97 -2.17 -29.40
C TRP A 383 4.20 -3.43 -28.95
N GLY A 384 4.95 -4.48 -28.68
CA GLY A 384 4.47 -5.74 -28.11
C GLY A 384 5.47 -6.17 -27.04
N GLY A 385 4.99 -6.68 -25.92
CA GLY A 385 5.87 -6.94 -24.79
C GLY A 385 5.18 -7.70 -23.67
N ARG A 386 5.83 -7.71 -22.51
CA ARG A 386 5.32 -8.28 -21.27
C ARG A 386 5.80 -7.48 -20.08
N MET A 387 5.03 -7.45 -19.00
CA MET A 387 5.59 -7.01 -17.73
C MET A 387 6.70 -7.98 -17.29
N VAL A 388 7.76 -7.46 -16.66
CA VAL A 388 8.84 -8.30 -16.14
C VAL A 388 8.26 -9.32 -15.15
N ASP A 389 8.60 -10.59 -15.34
CA ASP A 389 8.07 -11.75 -14.61
C ASP A 389 6.56 -12.04 -14.77
N ALA A 390 5.86 -11.39 -15.71
CA ALA A 390 4.44 -11.58 -15.95
C ALA A 390 4.14 -12.30 -17.28
N GLU A 391 2.87 -12.29 -17.67
CA GLU A 391 2.36 -12.83 -18.94
C GLU A 391 2.55 -11.81 -20.08
N ILE A 392 2.44 -12.29 -21.33
CA ILE A 392 2.50 -11.46 -22.53
C ILE A 392 1.33 -10.46 -22.55
N GLU A 393 1.63 -9.19 -22.83
CA GLU A 393 0.64 -8.14 -23.03
C GLU A 393 0.17 -8.17 -24.49
N VAL A 394 -0.95 -8.86 -24.72
CA VAL A 394 -1.54 -8.99 -26.05
C VAL A 394 -2.17 -7.66 -26.49
N ASP A 395 -1.72 -7.13 -27.62
CA ASP A 395 -2.23 -5.89 -28.23
C ASP A 395 -3.59 -6.11 -28.91
N GLU A 396 -4.63 -6.36 -28.11
CA GLU A 396 -5.99 -6.54 -28.61
C GLU A 396 -6.52 -5.23 -29.22
N GLY A 397 -6.52 -5.16 -30.56
CA GLY A 397 -7.08 -4.04 -31.31
C GLY A 397 -6.07 -2.98 -31.74
N ASP A 398 -4.78 -3.28 -31.72
CA ASP A 398 -3.70 -2.43 -32.24
C ASP A 398 -3.60 -1.08 -31.50
N GLU A 399 -3.75 -1.14 -30.18
CA GLU A 399 -3.82 0.02 -29.30
C GLU A 399 -2.45 0.39 -28.71
N HIS A 400 -1.46 -0.52 -28.75
CA HIS A 400 -0.08 -0.32 -28.30
C HIS A 400 0.73 0.54 -29.28
N THR A 401 0.29 1.79 -29.46
CA THR A 401 0.82 2.71 -30.48
C THR A 401 1.44 3.96 -29.87
N GLY A 402 2.18 4.69 -30.69
CA GLY A 402 2.79 5.95 -30.28
C GLY A 402 3.56 6.64 -31.41
N TYR A 403 4.38 7.61 -31.04
CA TYR A 403 5.34 8.24 -31.94
C TYR A 403 6.55 8.79 -31.20
N LEU A 404 7.61 9.08 -31.95
CA LEU A 404 8.82 9.80 -31.55
C LEU A 404 9.03 10.96 -32.52
N ASP A 405 9.12 12.19 -32.01
CA ASP A 405 9.51 13.37 -32.76
C ASP A 405 11.00 13.65 -32.51
N PHE A 406 11.85 13.36 -33.49
CA PHE A 406 13.29 13.59 -33.43
C PHE A 406 13.63 15.08 -33.60
N ASP A 407 14.60 15.54 -32.82
CA ASP A 407 15.17 16.87 -33.00
C ASP A 407 16.11 16.95 -34.22
N ALA A 408 16.64 18.14 -34.49
CA ALA A 408 17.56 18.35 -35.62
C ALA A 408 18.88 17.57 -35.49
N SER A 409 19.27 17.14 -34.29
CA SER A 409 20.47 16.32 -34.08
C SER A 409 20.25 14.87 -34.50
N LYS A 410 19.00 14.40 -34.55
CA LYS A 410 18.60 13.00 -34.75
C LYS A 410 19.14 12.05 -33.66
N ALA A 411 19.74 12.58 -32.59
CA ALA A 411 20.24 11.81 -31.45
C ALA A 411 19.31 11.88 -30.24
N THR A 412 18.30 12.74 -30.27
CA THR A 412 17.29 12.86 -29.22
C THR A 412 15.91 12.92 -29.84
N ALA A 413 14.93 12.28 -29.20
CA ALA A 413 13.53 12.41 -29.59
C ALA A 413 12.61 12.47 -28.37
N ARG A 414 11.45 13.09 -28.56
CA ARG A 414 10.37 13.10 -27.57
C ARG A 414 9.17 12.37 -28.16
N GLY A 415 8.58 11.49 -27.38
CA GLY A 415 7.49 10.66 -27.84
C GLY A 415 6.33 10.58 -26.88
N GLU A 416 5.27 10.00 -27.41
CA GLU A 416 4.13 9.55 -26.64
C GLU A 416 3.84 8.10 -27.03
N TRP A 417 3.48 7.27 -26.06
CA TRP A 417 3.03 5.91 -26.29
C TRP A 417 1.84 5.59 -25.39
N VAL A 418 1.04 4.60 -25.78
CA VAL A 418 -0.16 4.19 -25.05
C VAL A 418 0.06 2.79 -24.49
N TYR A 419 -0.33 2.61 -23.22
CA TYR A 419 -0.37 1.31 -22.56
C TYR A 419 -1.71 1.15 -21.83
N PRO A 420 -2.74 0.66 -22.55
CA PRO A 420 -4.11 0.61 -22.06
C PRO A 420 -4.31 -0.19 -20.78
N ALA A 421 -3.67 -1.36 -20.66
CA ALA A 421 -3.91 -2.27 -19.53
C ALA A 421 -3.51 -1.62 -18.19
N MET A 422 -2.45 -0.81 -18.18
CA MET A 422 -1.95 -0.19 -16.95
C MET A 422 -2.44 1.24 -16.73
N TRP A 423 -2.59 2.03 -17.79
CA TRP A 423 -2.87 3.46 -17.68
C TRP A 423 -4.18 3.92 -18.35
N GLY A 424 -4.92 2.99 -18.96
CA GLY A 424 -6.14 3.26 -19.70
C GLY A 424 -5.89 3.79 -21.12
N LYS A 425 -6.87 3.59 -22.01
CA LYS A 425 -6.78 3.94 -23.44
C LYS A 425 -6.58 5.43 -23.73
N GLU A 426 -7.06 6.29 -22.84
CA GLU A 426 -7.03 7.75 -23.04
C GLU A 426 -5.70 8.38 -22.60
N ARG A 427 -4.93 7.71 -21.74
CA ARG A 427 -3.72 8.27 -21.17
C ARG A 427 -2.52 7.96 -22.08
N LYS A 428 -2.01 9.01 -22.71
CA LYS A 428 -0.74 8.96 -23.44
C LYS A 428 0.42 9.26 -22.50
N LEU A 429 1.42 8.40 -22.49
CA LEU A 429 2.59 8.54 -21.63
C LEU A 429 3.69 9.25 -22.41
N ALA A 430 4.14 10.40 -21.92
CA ALA A 430 5.27 11.11 -22.51
C ALA A 430 6.58 10.42 -22.12
N PHE A 431 7.49 10.29 -23.09
CA PHE A 431 8.84 9.79 -22.86
C PHE A 431 9.84 10.51 -23.78
N SER A 432 11.13 10.37 -23.46
CA SER A 432 12.23 10.91 -24.26
C SER A 432 13.30 9.86 -24.43
N ILE A 433 13.94 9.83 -25.59
CA ILE A 433 15.05 8.92 -25.88
C ILE A 433 16.32 9.72 -26.20
N TYR A 434 17.45 9.18 -25.77
CA TYR A 434 18.75 9.85 -25.86
C TYR A 434 19.80 8.86 -26.36
N LYS A 435 20.34 9.10 -27.56
CA LYS A 435 21.30 8.19 -28.20
C LYS A 435 22.60 8.12 -27.40
N ARG A 436 23.02 6.91 -27.07
CA ARG A 436 24.26 6.61 -26.31
C ARG A 436 25.27 5.78 -27.09
N GLY A 437 24.93 5.33 -28.30
CA GLY A 437 25.83 4.63 -29.20
C GLY A 437 25.22 4.36 -30.57
N ASP A 438 26.07 4.13 -31.57
CA ASP A 438 25.66 3.86 -32.96
C ASP A 438 25.28 2.40 -33.23
N GLN A 439 25.64 1.50 -32.31
CA GLN A 439 25.34 0.07 -32.42
C GLN A 439 24.35 -0.33 -31.33
N PRO A 440 23.28 -1.06 -31.68
CA PRO A 440 22.40 -1.66 -30.70
C PRO A 440 23.16 -2.73 -29.90
N ARG A 441 22.80 -2.89 -28.63
CA ARG A 441 23.45 -3.85 -27.72
C ARG A 441 22.64 -5.12 -27.48
N GLU A 442 21.36 -5.07 -27.81
CA GLU A 442 20.40 -6.15 -27.61
C GLU A 442 19.69 -6.44 -28.93
N THR A 443 19.27 -7.69 -29.12
CA THR A 443 18.51 -8.09 -30.31
C THR A 443 17.04 -8.26 -29.92
N PRO A 444 16.09 -7.66 -30.66
CA PRO A 444 14.67 -7.81 -30.36
C PRO A 444 14.22 -9.25 -30.53
N ARG A 445 13.24 -9.66 -29.71
CA ARG A 445 12.46 -10.86 -29.99
C ARG A 445 11.65 -10.67 -31.27
N ASN A 446 11.32 -11.79 -31.92
CA ASN A 446 10.42 -11.76 -33.08
C ASN A 446 9.11 -11.07 -32.69
N TRP A 447 8.62 -10.17 -33.53
CA TRP A 447 7.36 -9.46 -33.30
C TRP A 447 6.17 -10.42 -33.11
N ASN A 448 6.14 -11.53 -33.86
CA ASN A 448 5.05 -12.51 -33.83
C ASN A 448 5.01 -13.35 -32.54
N TYR A 449 6.01 -13.20 -31.66
CA TYR A 449 6.01 -13.73 -30.31
C TYR A 449 4.94 -13.07 -29.42
N TRP A 450 4.62 -11.80 -29.65
CA TRP A 450 3.70 -11.02 -28.82
C TRP A 450 2.22 -11.23 -29.20
N THR A 451 1.83 -12.46 -29.51
CA THR A 451 0.48 -12.82 -29.98
C THR A 451 -0.30 -13.62 -28.95
N GLN A 452 -1.63 -13.62 -29.05
CA GLN A 452 -2.51 -14.43 -28.20
C GLN A 452 -2.13 -15.91 -28.20
N LYS A 453 -1.72 -16.45 -29.36
CA LYS A 453 -1.28 -17.85 -29.48
C LYS A 453 -0.13 -18.16 -28.52
N TRP A 454 0.87 -17.29 -28.44
CA TRP A 454 2.02 -17.48 -27.55
C TRP A 454 1.70 -17.21 -26.10
N TYR A 455 0.84 -16.22 -25.83
CA TYR A 455 0.26 -16.04 -24.49
C TYR A 455 -0.37 -17.34 -23.99
N ASP A 456 -1.22 -17.97 -24.82
CA ASP A 456 -1.91 -19.22 -24.46
C ASP A 456 -0.93 -20.38 -24.23
N ILE A 457 0.13 -20.48 -25.05
CA ILE A 457 1.21 -21.46 -24.88
C ILE A 457 1.94 -21.24 -23.54
N GLU A 458 2.40 -20.02 -23.27
CA GLU A 458 3.14 -19.72 -22.03
C GLU A 458 2.28 -19.91 -20.78
N CYS A 459 1.00 -19.52 -20.84
CA CYS A 459 0.07 -19.73 -19.75
C CYS A 459 -0.18 -21.23 -19.51
N ARG A 460 -0.25 -22.05 -20.57
CA ARG A 460 -0.37 -23.50 -20.45
C ARG A 460 0.88 -24.10 -19.79
N ASP A 461 2.06 -23.70 -20.22
CA ASP A 461 3.34 -24.22 -19.70
C ASP A 461 3.58 -23.79 -18.24
N ARG A 462 3.25 -22.54 -17.89
CA ARG A 462 3.44 -22.01 -16.52
C ARG A 462 2.39 -22.50 -15.54
N TRP A 463 1.12 -22.56 -15.95
CA TRP A 463 0.00 -22.74 -15.02
C TRP A 463 -0.75 -24.07 -15.21
N GLY A 464 -0.37 -24.90 -16.18
CA GLY A 464 -0.91 -26.25 -16.38
C GLY A 464 -2.43 -26.27 -16.58
N ARG A 465 -3.01 -25.25 -17.23
CA ARG A 465 -4.46 -25.22 -17.47
C ARG A 465 -4.85 -26.31 -18.49
N ARG A 466 -5.54 -27.33 -17.97
CA ARG A 466 -6.31 -28.33 -18.73
C ARG A 466 -7.42 -27.70 -19.53
#